data_AF-A0A259C6L7-F1
#
_entry.id   AF-A0A259C6L7-F1
#
_cell.length_a   1.000
_cell.length_b   1.000
_cell.length_c   1.000
_cell.angle_alpha   90.00
_cell.angle_beta   90.00
_cell.angle_gamma   90.00
#
_symmetry.space_group_name_H-M   'P 1'
#
loop_
_entity.id
_entity.type
_entity.pdbx_description
1 polymer ?
#
loop_
_entity_poly.entity_id
_entity_poly.type
_entity_poly.pdbx_seq_one_letter_code
_entity_poly.pdbx_strand_id
1 'polypeptide(L)' 'GIMQADGSKKAEPLMDVDHVGQAVLHMAQLPLESNILSMTIMASKMPFVGRG' A
#
# COMPACT_ATOMS: atom_id res chain seq x y z
N GLY A 1 -12.02 -0.96 -14.69
CA GLY A 1 -12.66 -1.11 -13.37
C GLY A 1 -13.08 -2.54 -13.19
N ILE A 2 -12.93 -3.10 -11.99
CA ILE A 2 -13.27 -4.49 -11.69
C ILE A 2 -14.49 -4.55 -10.76
N MET A 3 -15.19 -5.68 -10.77
CA MET A 3 -16.32 -5.92 -9.88
C MET A 3 -15.81 -5.95 -8.43
N GLN A 4 -16.40 -5.12 -7.58
CA GLN A 4 -16.10 -5.08 -6.14
C GLN A 4 -17.01 -6.07 -5.38
N ALA A 5 -16.69 -6.33 -4.11
CA ALA A 5 -17.49 -7.21 -3.25
C ALA A 5 -18.95 -6.73 -3.05
N ASP A 6 -19.19 -5.42 -3.16
CA ASP A 6 -20.52 -4.79 -3.09
C ASP A 6 -21.32 -4.88 -4.41
N GLY A 7 -20.79 -5.57 -5.43
CA GLY A 7 -21.43 -5.72 -6.74
C GLY A 7 -21.32 -4.49 -7.65
N SER A 8 -20.62 -3.43 -7.23
CA SER A 8 -20.37 -2.26 -8.08
C SER A 8 -19.11 -2.44 -8.93
N LYS A 9 -19.10 -1.84 -10.13
CA LYS A 9 -17.88 -1.71 -10.94
C LYS A 9 -17.19 -0.40 -10.59
N LYS A 10 -16.05 -0.47 -9.92
CA LYS A 10 -15.24 0.71 -9.57
C LYS A 10 -13.86 0.59 -10.20
N ALA A 11 -13.25 1.74 -10.52
CA ALA A 11 -11.81 1.79 -10.78
C ALA A 11 -11.11 1.44 -9.46
N GLU A 12 -10.15 0.52 -9.50
CA GLU A 12 -9.39 0.20 -8.29
C GLU A 12 -8.59 1.43 -7.86
N PRO A 13 -8.54 1.72 -6.55
CA PRO A 13 -7.63 2.73 -6.03
C PRO A 13 -6.19 2.29 -6.30
N LEU A 14 -5.52 2.97 -7.23
CA LEU A 14 -4.10 2.79 -7.46
C LEU A 14 -3.30 3.66 -6.50
N MET A 15 -2.08 3.24 -6.20
CA MET A 15 -1.08 4.04 -5.51
C MET A 15 0.00 4.45 -6.50
N ASP A 16 0.48 5.68 -6.38
CA ASP A 16 1.65 6.13 -7.13
C ASP A 16 2.88 5.29 -6.76
N VAL A 17 3.65 4.87 -7.76
CA VAL A 17 4.87 4.07 -7.58
C VAL A 17 5.94 4.84 -6.80
N ASP A 18 5.91 6.17 -6.86
CA ASP A 18 6.84 7.03 -6.12
C ASP A 18 6.73 6.84 -4.60
N HIS A 19 5.55 6.50 -4.08
CA HIS A 19 5.37 6.19 -2.66
C HIS A 19 6.14 4.93 -2.25
N VAL A 20 6.22 3.93 -3.13
CA VAL A 20 7.02 2.72 -2.89
C VAL A 20 8.51 3.08 -2.89
N GLY A 21 8.95 3.91 -3.83
CA GLY A 21 10.33 4.41 -3.89
C GLY A 21 10.74 5.16 -2.62
N GLN A 22 9.88 6.05 -2.12
CA GLN A 22 10.12 6.79 -0.87
C GLN A 22 10.21 5.85 0.35
N ALA A 23 9.37 4.81 0.37
CA ALA A 23 9.40 3.82 1.44
C ALA A 23 10.70 3.00 1.46
N VAL A 24 11.19 2.59 0.29
CA VAL A 24 12.48 1.91 0.16
C VAL A 24 13.63 2.83 0.58
N LEU A 25 13.60 4.10 0.17
CA LEU A 25 14.60 5.09 0.60
C LEU A 25 14.61 5.26 2.12
N HIS A 26 13.44 5.33 2.75
CA HIS A 26 13.33 5.43 4.20
C HIS A 26 13.95 4.22 4.91
N MET A 27 13.66 3.00 4.44
CA MET A 27 14.29 1.78 4.98
C MET A 27 15.82 1.82 4.84
N ALA A 28 16.32 2.29 3.69
CA ALA A 28 17.75 2.34 3.41
C ALA A 28 18.50 3.42 4.21
N GLN A 29 17.80 4.44 4.71
CA GLN A 29 18.38 5.52 5.52
C GLN A 29 18.49 5.17 7.01
N LEU A 30 17.98 4.01 7.44
CA LEU A 30 18.05 3.60 8.83
C LEU A 30 19.49 3.26 9.24
N PRO A 31 19.86 3.55 10.51
CA PRO A 31 21.10 3.03 11.10
C PRO A 31 21.16 1.49 11.06
N LEU A 32 22.36 0.91 11.02
CA LEU A 32 22.55 -0.54 10.86
C LEU A 32 21.98 -1.37 12.01
N GLU A 33 21.80 -0.78 13.19
CA GLU A 33 21.15 -1.39 14.35
C GLU A 33 19.61 -1.42 14.25
N SER A 34 19.04 -0.72 13.27
CA SER A 34 17.60 -0.58 13.08
C SER A 34 17.14 -1.33 11.83
N ASN A 35 16.05 -2.09 11.95
CA ASN A 35 15.50 -2.86 10.83
C ASN A 35 13.97 -2.78 10.78
N ILE A 36 13.43 -2.53 9.60
CA ILE A 36 12.01 -2.72 9.30
C ILE A 36 11.85 -4.13 8.74
N LEU A 37 11.44 -5.06 9.59
CA LEU A 37 11.25 -6.47 9.20
C LEU A 37 10.10 -6.66 8.19
N SER A 38 9.03 -5.89 8.35
CA SER A 38 7.89 -5.90 7.44
C SER A 38 7.23 -4.53 7.41
N MET A 39 6.82 -4.10 6.21
CA MET A 39 6.10 -2.87 5.97
C MET A 39 5.08 -3.12 4.87
N THR A 40 3.83 -2.75 5.10
CA THR A 40 2.75 -2.83 4.12
C THR A 40 2.19 -1.44 3.89
N ILE A 41 2.24 -1.00 2.63
CA ILE A 41 1.71 0.31 2.20
C ILE A 41 0.60 0.04 1.20
N MET A 42 -0.48 0.79 1.30
CA MET A 42 -1.70 0.57 0.52
C MET A 42 -2.26 1.90 0.02
N ALA A 43 -2.93 1.87 -1.12
CA ALA A 43 -3.77 2.98 -1.54
C ALA A 43 -4.87 3.21 -0.48
N SER A 44 -5.09 4.45 -0.04
CA SER A 44 -5.90 4.74 1.16
C SER A 44 -7.36 4.26 1.09
N LYS A 45 -7.90 4.07 -0.12
CA LYS A 45 -9.27 3.59 -0.34
C LYS A 45 -9.34 2.11 -0.71
N MET A 46 -8.23 1.39 -0.65
CA MET A 46 -8.17 -0.04 -0.98
C MET A 46 -8.94 -0.85 0.07
N PRO A 47 -9.93 -1.67 -0.32
CA PRO A 47 -10.76 -2.44 0.61
C PRO A 47 -10.06 -3.73 1.06
N PHE A 48 -8.86 -3.61 1.66
CA PHE A 48 -8.06 -4.76 2.08
C PHE A 48 -8.20 -5.10 3.57
N VAL A 49 -8.31 -4.10 4.44
CA VAL A 49 -8.32 -4.27 5.92
C VAL A 49 -9.70 -4.20 6.57
N GLY A 50 -10.76 -3.98 5.78
CA GLY A 50 -12.15 -4.01 6.28
C GLY A 50 -12.68 -5.44 6.42
N ARG A 51 -13.74 -5.64 7.21
CA ARG A 51 -14.60 -6.83 7.07
C ARG A 51 -15.44 -6.59 5.82
N GLY A 52 -15.40 -7.53 4.87
CA GLY A 52 -16.10 -7.47 3.59
C GLY A 52 -17.57 -7.10 3.72
#